data_AF-A0A7C5FM23-F1
#
_entry.id   AF-A0A7C5FM23-F1
#
_cell.length_a   1.000
_cell.length_b   1.000
_cell.length_c   1.000
_cell.angle_alpha   90.00
_cell.angle_beta   90.00
_cell.angle_gamma   90.00
#
_symmetry.space_group_name_H-M   'P 1'
#
loop_
_entity.id
_entity.type
_entity.pdbx_description
1 polymer ?
#
loop_
_entity_poly.entity_id
_entity_poly.type
_entity_poly.pdbx_seq_one_letter_code
_entity_poly.pdbx_strand_id
1 'polypeptide(L)' 'QQINIAQDHRLSWLYLGYWISDCQKMSYKQSFSGLEGYIDQKWQPIKK' A
#
# COMPACT_ATOMS: atom_id res chain seq x y z
N GLN A 1 -5.02 5.31 -11.22
CA GLN A 1 -4.74 4.65 -12.52
C GLN A 1 -4.31 3.19 -12.34
N GLN A 2 -3.23 2.89 -11.58
CA GLN A 2 -2.79 1.49 -11.38
C GLN A 2 -3.79 0.58 -10.65
N ILE A 3 -4.60 1.14 -9.74
CA ILE A 3 -5.67 0.39 -9.06
C ILE A 3 -6.72 -0.12 -10.06
N ASN A 4 -7.17 0.71 -11.00
CA ASN A 4 -8.16 0.33 -12.00
C ASN A 4 -7.63 -0.76 -12.95
N ILE A 5 -6.33 -0.70 -13.30
CA ILE A 5 -5.68 -1.73 -14.11
C ILE A 5 -5.65 -3.06 -13.33
N ALA A 6 -5.27 -3.04 -12.05
CA ALA A 6 -5.29 -4.25 -11.23
C ALA A 6 -6.69 -4.87 -11.11
N GLN A 7 -7.73 -4.03 -11.01
CA GLN A 7 -9.13 -4.47 -10.99
C GLN A 7 -9.58 -5.07 -12.33
N ASP A 8 -9.23 -4.44 -13.45
CA ASP A 8 -9.54 -4.93 -14.79
C ASP A 8 -8.89 -6.29 -15.06
N HIS A 9 -7.62 -6.44 -14.64
CA HIS A 9 -6.86 -7.69 -14.73
C HIS A 9 -7.23 -8.72 -13.65
N ARG A 10 -8.22 -8.44 -12.78
CA ARG A 10 -8.65 -9.30 -11.66
C ARG A 10 -7.50 -9.73 -10.74
N LEU A 11 -6.51 -8.86 -10.54
CA LEU A 11 -5.40 -9.12 -9.64
C LEU A 11 -5.85 -8.94 -8.19
N SER A 12 -5.61 -9.95 -7.36
CA SER A 12 -5.98 -9.92 -5.94
C SER A 12 -5.11 -8.98 -5.10
N TRP A 13 -3.95 -8.56 -5.62
CA TRP A 13 -2.98 -7.73 -4.91
C TRP A 13 -2.19 -6.86 -5.90
N LEU A 14 -1.86 -5.64 -5.46
CA LEU A 14 -1.06 -4.68 -6.23
C LEU A 14 0.14 -4.24 -5.39
N TYR A 15 1.34 -4.55 -5.85
CA TYR A 15 2.58 -4.11 -5.20
C TYR A 15 2.95 -2.70 -5.66
N LEU A 16 2.70 -1.70 -4.80
CA LEU A 16 2.96 -0.28 -5.08
C LEU A 16 4.38 0.19 -4.73
N GLY A 17 5.32 -0.76 -4.58
CA GLY A 17 6.70 -0.50 -4.17
C GLY A 17 6.87 -0.34 -2.66
N TYR A 18 8.12 -0.11 -2.25
CA TYR A 18 8.48 0.11 -0.84
C TYR A 18 7.97 1.46 -0.33
N TRP A 19 7.58 1.50 0.94
CA TRP A 19 7.13 2.70 1.64
C TRP A 19 8.09 2.98 2.79
N ILE A 20 8.51 4.24 2.94
CA ILE A 20 9.37 4.72 4.02
C ILE A 20 8.55 5.68 4.86
N SER A 21 8.30 5.32 6.12
CA SER A 21 7.44 6.06 7.05
C SER A 21 7.92 7.48 7.34
N ASP A 22 9.23 7.73 7.25
CA ASP A 22 9.86 9.01 7.64
C ASP A 22 9.92 10.05 6.48
N CYS A 23 9.49 9.68 5.27
CA CYS A 23 9.58 10.58 4.12
C CYS A 23 8.31 11.42 3.95
N GLN A 24 8.41 12.73 4.21
CA GLN A 24 7.30 13.69 4.08
C GLN A 24 6.67 13.70 2.66
N LYS A 25 7.46 13.44 1.61
CA LYS A 25 6.98 13.30 0.22
C LYS A 25 6.12 12.05 -0.02
N MET A 26 6.17 11.05 0.86
CA MET A 26 5.36 9.83 0.79
C MET A 26 4.14 9.84 1.73
N SER A 27 3.86 10.98 2.40
CA SER A 27 2.66 11.19 3.22
C SER A 27 1.37 10.91 2.46
N TYR A 28 1.34 11.16 1.14
CA TYR A 28 0.16 10.89 0.31
C TYR A 28 -0.30 9.41 0.33
N LYS A 29 0.63 8.46 0.60
CA LYS A 29 0.27 7.04 0.72
C LYS A 29 -0.54 6.76 1.99
N GLN A 30 -0.42 7.57 3.04
CA GLN A 30 -1.18 7.40 4.30
C GLN A 30 -2.69 7.68 4.15
N SER A 31 -3.12 8.33 3.08
CA SER A 31 -4.54 8.59 2.80
C SER A 31 -5.27 7.39 2.18
N PHE A 32 -4.56 6.30 1.84
CA PHE A 32 -5.17 5.10 1.28
C PHE A 32 -5.65 4.18 2.40
N SER A 33 -6.96 3.96 2.47
CA SER A 33 -7.66 3.21 3.54
C SER A 33 -7.49 1.68 3.49
N GLY A 34 -6.41 1.18 2.89
CA GLY A 34 -6.18 -0.26 2.69
C GLY A 34 -4.71 -0.64 2.62
N LEU A 35 -3.83 0.08 3.31
CA LEU A 35 -2.42 -0.26 3.34
C LEU A 35 -2.14 -1.34 4.39
N GLU A 36 -1.62 -2.47 3.94
CA GLU A 36 -1.00 -3.50 4.77
C GLU A 36 0.51 -3.40 4.65
N GLY A 37 1.20 -3.44 5.78
CA GLY A 37 2.65 -3.42 5.88
C GLY A 37 3.15 -4.81 6.22
N TYR A 38 4.29 -5.20 5.63
CA TYR A 38 4.99 -6.41 6.02
C TYR A 38 5.97 -6.07 7.15
N ILE A 39 5.54 -6.30 8.40
CA ILE A 39 6.26 -5.94 9.63
C ILE A 39 6.38 -7.19 10.49
N ASP A 40 7.58 -7.47 11.00
CA ASP A 40 7.86 -8.66 11.82
C ASP A 40 7.45 -9.98 11.16
N GLN A 41 7.74 -10.10 9.85
CA GLN A 41 7.42 -11.26 9.01
C GLN A 41 5.91 -11.55 8.89
N LYS A 42 5.05 -10.59 9.23
CA LYS A 42 3.59 -10.70 9.15
C LYS A 42 3.01 -9.53 8.37
N TRP A 43 1.96 -9.81 7.62
CA TRP A 43 1.12 -8.76 7.04
C TRP A 43 0.24 -8.19 8.14
N GLN A 44 0.38 -6.88 8.37
CA GLN A 44 -0.38 -6.16 9.39
C GLN A 44 -1.01 -4.92 8.76
N PRO A 45 -2.30 -4.64 9.04
CA PRO A 45 -2.92 -3.41 8.58
C PRO A 45 -2.22 -2.22 9.22
N ILE A 46 -1.73 -1.29 8.41
CA ILE A 46 -1.10 -0.06 8.88
C ILE A 46 -2.24 0.86 9.32
N LYS A 47 -2.60 0.76 10.60
CA LYS A 47 -3.47 1.77 11.22
C LYS A 47 -2.65 3.03 11.47
N LYS A 48 -3.28 4.15 11.13
CA LYS A 48 -2.79 5.51 11.32
C LYS A 48 -2.33 5.76 12.76
#